data_AF-A0A257SK74-F1
#
_entry.id   AF-A0A257SK74-F1
#
_cell.length_a   1.000
_cell.length_b   1.000
_cell.length_c   1.000
_cell.angle_alpha   90.00
_cell.angle_beta   90.00
_cell.angle_gamma   90.00
#
_symmetry.space_group_name_H-M   'P 1'
#
loop_
_entity.id
_entity.type
_entity.pdbx_description
1 polymer ?
#
loop_
_entity_poly.entity_id
_entity_poly.type
_entity_poly.pdbx_seq_one_letter_code
_entity_poly.pdbx_strand_id
1 'polypeptide(L)'
;MSLTSRRRTVTTWVGRVPVGSDHPVVVQSMTNTDTADASATAAQVVALARAGSQLVRITVNNDEAARAVSDIARRVADDGVDVPIVGDFHYNGHLLLAKYPDCAAALAKYRINPG
;
A
#
# COMPACT_ATOMS: atom_id res chain seq x y z
N MET A 1 -27.44 20.09 9.31
CA MET A 1 -26.07 19.65 9.63
C MET A 1 -25.12 20.74 9.14
N SER A 2 -24.36 21.38 10.02
CA SER A 2 -23.29 22.29 9.57
C SER A 2 -22.20 21.43 8.95
N LEU A 3 -22.06 21.50 7.63
CA LEU A 3 -20.94 20.88 6.92
C LEU A 3 -19.69 21.66 7.37
N THR A 4 -18.94 21.09 8.31
CA THR A 4 -17.66 21.67 8.73
C THR A 4 -16.75 21.75 7.51
N SER A 5 -16.08 22.90 7.34
CA SER A 5 -15.11 23.06 6.26
C SER A 5 -13.96 22.07 6.46
N ARG A 6 -13.45 21.51 5.37
CA ARG A 6 -12.37 20.53 5.43
C ARG A 6 -11.12 21.16 6.05
N ARG A 7 -10.55 20.51 7.07
CA ARG A 7 -9.30 20.94 7.72
C ARG A 7 -8.18 21.13 6.69
N ARG A 8 -7.49 22.28 6.73
CA ARG A 8 -6.30 22.55 5.90
C ARG A 8 -5.14 21.63 6.28
N THR A 9 -4.50 21.02 5.28
CA THR A 9 -3.31 20.17 5.42
C THR A 9 -2.40 20.35 4.21
N VAL A 10 -1.13 19.99 4.35
CA VAL A 10 -0.25 19.80 3.20
C VAL A 10 -0.72 18.64 2.32
N THR A 11 -0.21 18.59 1.07
CA THR A 11 -0.38 17.44 0.18
C THR A 11 0.79 16.47 0.36
N THR A 12 0.49 15.19 0.56
CA THR A 12 1.45 14.09 0.51
C THR A 12 1.10 13.19 -0.66
N TRP A 13 2.08 12.86 -1.49
CA TRP A 13 1.89 11.96 -2.62
C TRP A 13 2.15 10.51 -2.19
N VAL A 14 1.23 9.62 -2.54
CA VAL A 14 1.40 8.16 -2.39
C VAL A 14 1.39 7.58 -3.80
N GLY A 15 2.58 7.32 -4.34
CA GLY A 15 2.74 7.15 -5.79
C GLY A 15 2.17 8.38 -6.51
N ARG A 16 1.21 8.15 -7.41
CA ARG A 16 0.52 9.22 -8.16
C ARG A 16 -0.75 9.77 -7.49
N VAL A 17 -1.10 9.29 -6.29
CA VAL A 17 -2.34 9.68 -5.60
C VAL A 17 -2.05 10.79 -4.58
N PRO A 18 -2.63 11.99 -4.75
CA PRO A 18 -2.43 13.08 -3.80
C PRO A 18 -3.37 12.95 -2.59
N VAL A 19 -2.79 13.06 -1.39
CA VAL A 19 -3.53 13.04 -0.11
C VAL A 19 -3.34 14.37 0.60
N GLY A 20 -4.40 15.16 0.73
CA GLY A 20 -4.36 16.45 1.42
C GLY A 20 -5.62 17.27 1.22
N SER A 21 -5.76 18.39 1.95
CA SER A 21 -6.98 19.20 2.00
C SER A 21 -7.42 19.83 0.67
N ASP A 22 -6.53 19.85 -0.33
CA ASP A 22 -6.80 20.37 -1.68
C ASP A 22 -7.28 19.30 -2.67
N HIS A 23 -7.34 18.01 -2.27
CA HIS A 23 -7.69 16.87 -3.14
C HIS A 23 -8.85 16.05 -2.56
N PRO A 24 -9.69 15.35 -3.35
CA PRO A 24 -10.76 14.51 -2.79
C PRO A 24 -10.31 13.56 -1.67
N VAL A 25 -11.23 13.17 -0.77
CA VAL A 25 -10.92 12.16 0.25
C VAL A 25 -10.63 10.83 -0.45
N VAL A 26 -9.44 10.28 -0.20
CA VAL A 26 -8.96 9.05 -0.83
C VAL A 26 -9.51 7.83 -0.09
N VAL A 27 -10.15 6.93 -0.83
CA VAL A 27 -10.60 5.63 -0.31
C VAL A 27 -9.44 4.63 -0.40
N GLN A 28 -9.11 3.98 0.71
CA GLN A 28 -8.07 2.96 0.78
C GLN A 28 -8.61 1.68 1.43
N SER A 29 -7.95 0.56 1.15
CA SER A 29 -8.29 -0.75 1.71
C SER A 29 -7.02 -1.52 2.11
N MET A 30 -7.19 -2.71 2.66
CA MET A 30 -6.09 -3.60 3.02
C MET A 30 -6.43 -5.02 2.61
N THR A 31 -5.44 -5.75 2.10
CA THR A 31 -5.58 -7.18 1.82
C THR A 31 -5.72 -7.99 3.10
N ASN A 32 -6.22 -9.21 2.98
CA ASN A 32 -6.26 -10.19 4.06
C ASN A 32 -5.70 -11.56 3.66
N THR A 33 -5.16 -11.68 2.44
CA THR A 33 -4.34 -12.82 2.01
C THR A 33 -2.99 -12.83 2.73
N ASP A 34 -2.34 -14.00 2.76
CA ASP A 34 -0.94 -14.08 3.13
C ASP A 34 -0.09 -13.42 2.05
N THR A 35 0.64 -12.36 2.39
CA THR A 35 1.51 -11.63 1.46
C THR A 35 2.58 -12.54 0.86
N ALA A 36 3.00 -13.61 1.55
CA ALA A 36 3.93 -14.60 0.98
C ALA A 36 3.34 -15.33 -0.25
N ASP A 37 2.02 -15.41 -0.37
CA ASP A 37 1.34 -15.80 -1.61
C ASP A 37 1.17 -14.58 -2.52
N ALA A 38 2.19 -14.38 -3.37
CA ALA A 38 2.23 -13.26 -4.31
C ALA A 38 1.06 -13.29 -5.30
N SER A 39 0.59 -14.47 -5.70
CA SER A 39 -0.48 -14.61 -6.69
C SER A 39 -1.83 -14.24 -6.09
N ALA A 40 -2.16 -14.79 -4.91
CA ALA A 40 -3.40 -14.48 -4.22
C ALA A 40 -3.46 -13.01 -3.80
N THR A 41 -2.34 -12.47 -3.30
CA THR A 41 -2.27 -11.07 -2.88
C THR A 41 -2.39 -10.11 -4.06
N ALA A 42 -1.71 -10.36 -5.19
CA ALA A 42 -1.87 -9.54 -6.40
C ALA A 42 -3.31 -9.57 -6.92
N ALA A 43 -3.95 -10.74 -6.97
CA ALA A 43 -5.34 -10.87 -7.39
C ALA A 43 -6.29 -10.06 -6.50
N GLN A 44 -6.07 -10.07 -5.17
CA GLN A 44 -6.87 -9.28 -4.25
C GLN A 44 -6.59 -7.77 -4.37
N VAL A 45 -5.33 -7.35 -4.56
CA VAL A 45 -4.97 -5.94 -4.81
C VAL A 45 -5.71 -5.42 -6.05
N VAL A 46 -5.69 -6.19 -7.14
CA VAL A 46 -6.43 -5.87 -8.37
C VAL A 46 -7.93 -5.79 -8.12
N ALA A 47 -8.51 -6.76 -7.39
CA ALA A 47 -9.94 -6.76 -7.08
C ALA A 47 -10.35 -5.52 -6.26
N LEU A 48 -9.56 -5.16 -5.24
CA LEU A 48 -9.79 -3.97 -4.42
C LEU A 48 -9.67 -2.68 -5.23
N ALA A 49 -8.67 -2.59 -6.11
CA ALA A 49 -8.51 -1.45 -7.01
C ALA A 49 -9.70 -1.29 -7.96
N ARG A 50 -10.13 -2.39 -8.60
CA ARG A 50 -11.31 -2.42 -9.48
C ARG A 50 -12.62 -2.10 -8.75
N ALA A 51 -12.70 -2.41 -7.45
CA ALA A 51 -13.83 -2.02 -6.60
C ALA A 51 -13.80 -0.53 -6.17
N GLY A 52 -12.77 0.22 -6.56
CA GLY A 52 -12.65 1.66 -6.28
C GLY A 52 -11.65 2.02 -5.19
N SER A 53 -10.85 1.07 -4.68
CA SER A 53 -9.77 1.38 -3.76
C SER A 53 -8.65 2.12 -4.47
N GLN A 54 -8.35 3.33 -4.03
CA GLN A 54 -7.34 4.19 -4.65
C GLN A 54 -5.93 3.94 -4.10
N LEU A 55 -5.81 3.27 -2.95
CA LEU A 55 -4.58 2.80 -2.32
C LEU A 55 -4.85 1.45 -1.68
N VAL A 56 -3.94 0.48 -1.84
CA VAL A 56 -4.09 -0.84 -1.23
C VAL A 56 -2.93 -1.13 -0.29
N ARG A 57 -3.24 -1.50 0.95
CA ARG A 57 -2.25 -1.88 1.96
C ARG A 57 -2.08 -3.39 2.01
N ILE A 58 -0.84 -3.85 2.20
CA ILE A 58 -0.49 -5.25 2.42
C ILE A 58 0.36 -5.36 3.70
N THR A 59 0.22 -6.46 4.45
CA THR A 59 1.10 -6.74 5.59
C THR A 59 2.48 -7.17 5.12
N VAL A 60 3.54 -6.69 5.77
CA VAL A 60 4.92 -7.16 5.54
C VAL A 60 5.52 -7.48 6.92
N ASN A 61 5.36 -8.73 7.34
CA ASN A 61 5.64 -9.19 8.72
C ASN A 61 6.78 -10.20 8.83
N ASN A 62 7.20 -10.82 7.74
CA ASN A 62 8.30 -11.79 7.69
C ASN A 62 9.10 -11.66 6.39
N ASP A 63 10.13 -12.49 6.27
CA ASP A 63 11.07 -12.51 5.15
C ASP A 63 10.39 -12.94 3.85
N GLU A 64 9.49 -13.91 3.92
CA GLU A 64 8.76 -14.44 2.77
C GLU A 64 7.82 -13.38 2.17
N ALA A 65 7.06 -12.68 3.02
CA ALA A 65 6.22 -11.55 2.63
C ALA A 65 7.04 -10.44 2.00
N ALA A 66 8.18 -10.07 2.60
CA ALA A 66 9.06 -9.04 2.05
C ALA A 66 9.60 -9.41 0.66
N ARG A 67 10.00 -10.67 0.45
CA ARG A 67 10.44 -11.19 -0.86
C ARG A 67 9.33 -11.16 -1.91
N ALA A 68 8.08 -11.33 -1.52
CA ALA A 68 6.94 -11.38 -2.42
C ALA A 68 6.50 -10.00 -2.95
N VAL A 69 6.81 -8.90 -2.24
CA VAL A 69 6.28 -7.56 -2.57
C VAL A 69 6.59 -7.11 -4.00
N SER A 70 7.82 -7.32 -4.49
CA SER A 70 8.19 -6.92 -5.86
C SER A 70 7.45 -7.74 -6.92
N ASP A 71 7.24 -9.04 -6.69
CA ASP A 71 6.45 -9.89 -7.58
C ASP A 71 4.96 -9.52 -7.56
N ILE A 72 4.41 -9.15 -6.39
CA ILE A 72 3.04 -8.63 -6.27
C ILE A 72 2.88 -7.36 -7.11
N ALA A 73 3.77 -6.38 -6.93
CA ALA A 73 3.72 -5.12 -7.65
C ALA A 73 3.79 -5.34 -9.18
N ARG A 74 4.68 -6.23 -9.63
CA ARG A 74 4.80 -6.62 -11.05
C ARG A 74 3.51 -7.25 -11.57
N ARG A 75 2.93 -8.22 -10.87
CA ARG A 75 1.68 -8.89 -11.27
C ARG A 75 0.50 -7.93 -11.36
N VAL A 76 0.40 -6.99 -10.42
CA VAL A 76 -0.63 -5.94 -10.44
C VAL A 76 -0.48 -5.05 -11.67
N ALA A 77 0.76 -4.67 -12.01
CA ALA A 77 1.06 -3.90 -13.22
C ALA A 77 0.80 -4.70 -14.52
N ASP A 78 1.15 -5.99 -14.54
CA ASP A 78 0.88 -6.91 -15.66
C ASP A 78 -0.63 -7.04 -15.93
N ASP A 79 -1.48 -6.87 -14.90
CA ASP A 79 -2.95 -6.84 -15.00
C ASP A 79 -3.52 -5.45 -15.40
N GLY A 80 -2.65 -4.52 -15.77
CA GLY A 80 -3.00 -3.16 -16.19
C GLY A 80 -3.45 -2.23 -15.07
N VAL A 81 -3.15 -2.57 -13.81
CA VAL A 81 -3.54 -1.82 -12.62
C VAL A 81 -2.34 -1.09 -12.03
N ASP A 82 -2.48 0.21 -11.76
CA ASP A 82 -1.42 1.06 -11.22
C ASP A 82 -1.80 1.66 -9.86
N VAL A 83 -2.38 0.81 -9.00
CA VAL A 83 -2.77 1.22 -7.63
C VAL A 83 -1.52 1.25 -6.73
N PRO A 84 -1.27 2.35 -5.98
CA PRO A 84 -0.14 2.40 -5.06
C PRO A 84 -0.30 1.39 -3.92
N ILE A 85 0.77 0.60 -3.69
CA ILE A 85 0.83 -0.40 -2.61
C ILE A 85 1.49 0.19 -1.37
N VAL A 86 0.85 0.03 -0.20
CA VAL A 86 1.36 0.48 1.11
C VAL A 86 1.81 -0.72 1.92
N GLY A 87 3.04 -0.71 2.42
CA GLY A 87 3.56 -1.77 3.29
C GLY A 87 3.23 -1.50 4.76
N ASP A 88 2.59 -2.45 5.43
CA ASP A 88 2.25 -2.38 6.85
C ASP A 88 3.26 -3.20 7.69
N PHE A 89 4.09 -2.49 8.45
CA PHE A 89 5.17 -3.10 9.23
C PHE A 89 4.89 -2.99 10.73
N HIS A 90 5.22 -4.05 11.47
CA HIS A 90 5.13 -4.12 12.93
C HIS A 90 6.41 -4.76 13.49
N TYR A 91 7.00 -4.15 14.53
CA TYR A 91 8.20 -4.62 15.24
C TYR A 91 9.50 -4.72 14.43
N ASN A 92 9.52 -5.50 13.34
CA ASN A 92 10.72 -5.86 12.55
C ASN A 92 10.86 -5.09 11.22
N GLY A 93 10.07 -4.04 10.99
CA GLY A 93 10.06 -3.31 9.72
C GLY A 93 11.43 -2.76 9.30
N HIS A 94 12.22 -2.28 10.25
CA HIS A 94 13.58 -1.78 10.00
C HIS A 94 14.52 -2.88 9.48
N LEU A 95 14.39 -4.12 9.98
CA LEU A 95 15.18 -5.27 9.53
C LEU A 95 14.75 -5.70 8.13
N LEU A 96 13.44 -5.80 7.89
CA LEU A 96 12.91 -6.22 6.58
C LEU A 96 13.25 -5.21 5.49
N LEU A 97 13.06 -3.91 5.74
CA LEU A 97 13.40 -2.85 4.78
C LEU A 97 14.90 -2.81 4.46
N ALA A 98 15.78 -3.04 5.45
CA ALA A 98 17.22 -3.07 5.23
C ALA A 98 17.66 -4.33 4.47
N LYS A 99 17.05 -5.49 4.77
CA LYS A 99 17.41 -6.79 4.17
C LYS A 99 16.84 -6.96 2.75
N TYR A 100 15.70 -6.34 2.45
CA TYR A 100 14.96 -6.50 1.19
C TYR A 100 14.76 -5.13 0.51
N PRO A 101 15.81 -4.57 -0.13
CA PRO A 101 15.71 -3.25 -0.78
C PRO A 101 14.69 -3.22 -1.93
N ASP A 102 14.47 -4.33 -2.62
CA ASP A 102 13.45 -4.41 -3.68
C ASP A 102 12.02 -4.28 -3.13
N CYS A 103 11.78 -4.79 -1.91
CA CYS A 103 10.52 -4.57 -1.20
C CYS A 103 10.33 -3.09 -0.90
N ALA A 104 11.37 -2.42 -0.39
CA ALA A 104 11.33 -0.99 -0.10
C ALA A 104 11.04 -0.18 -1.38
N ALA A 105 11.77 -0.46 -2.47
CA ALA A 105 11.62 0.23 -3.74
C ALA A 105 10.25 0.03 -4.41
N ALA A 106 9.63 -1.14 -4.23
CA ALA A 106 8.33 -1.46 -4.85
C ALA A 106 7.12 -0.82 -4.13
N LEU A 107 7.27 -0.41 -2.87
CA LEU A 107 6.18 0.17 -2.08
C LEU A 107 6.09 1.69 -2.27
N ALA A 108 4.86 2.20 -2.39
CA ALA A 108 4.61 3.63 -2.54
C ALA A 108 4.58 4.40 -1.19
N LYS A 109 4.45 3.68 -0.07
CA LYS A 109 4.41 4.21 1.29
C LYS A 109 4.68 3.12 2.33
N TYR A 110 5.27 3.51 3.46
CA TYR A 110 5.43 2.64 4.62
C TYR A 110 4.50 3.11 5.76
N ARG A 111 3.79 2.17 6.38
CA ARG A 111 3.08 2.38 7.64
C ARG A 111 3.97 1.86 8.76
N ILE A 112 4.29 2.75 9.71
CA ILE A 112 5.02 2.44 10.94
C ILE A 112 4.08 2.60 12.14
N ASN A 113 4.12 1.66 13.08
CA ASN A 113 3.49 1.77 14.40
C ASN A 113 4.57 2.08 15.45
N PRO A 114 4.51 3.19 16.21
CA PRO A 114 5.55 3.58 17.16
C PRO A 114 5.48 2.86 18.52
N GLY A 115 4.48 2.01 18.75
CA GLY A 115 4.32 1.22 19.98
C GLY A 115 5.20 -0.01 20.08
#